data_AF-A0A3M7NMD7-F1
#
_entry.id   AF-A0A3M7NMD7-F1
#
_cell.length_a   1.000
_cell.length_b   1.000
_cell.length_c   1.000
_cell.angle_alpha   90.00
_cell.angle_beta   90.00
_cell.angle_gamma   90.00
#
_symmetry.space_group_name_H-M   'P 1'
#
loop_
_entity.id
_entity.type
_entity.pdbx_description
1 polymer ?
#
loop_
_entity_poly.entity_id
_entity_poly.type
_entity_poly.pdbx_seq_one_letter_code
_entity_poly.pdbx_strand_id
1 'polypeptide(L)'
;MEETINPLIELKCFPNSQLPGATTELNYVEHCELLESVEWSAHATNGFQYIEGRQYEKLRHCRADVNFWTGRFAEEALEDWLGENGSFPKPDLEPEWGTLQGGFRLLVCDRSLASPPQVMCSQSQMLMISRSFDLAPETVPSLGQILGSYGVHYQTASSGAKCMQIIIKAFQKGELGDWTLSLRHRHDTSWTDALAMWTSWTSIEHLAIDGKWPSRFQHICALLQAVPSLWTHPTCLPLAFMQQYSARTMACCNFMNQELVVLDAELGVNQAGRHIRVIGLTDDWPSSLDFKKLTIGLHSVSNQLAFVQQAAKWARRCLQFLVTLEDDLASQSLIKSNVSPSIKESLAYQVSVITGVEDSFDALKTRAQGATSVLFNASSQNDSLLNVKIAASTKEDSIVMKTFTFLTALFLPGTFVAALLSVTLINWFPSNDSPSNESQKSE
;
A
#
# COMPACT_ATOMS: atom_id res chain seq x y z
N MET A 1 25.98 -37.02 -30.26
CA MET A 1 24.98 -36.20 -29.56
C MET A 1 24.71 -36.89 -28.22
N GLU A 2 25.64 -37.02 -27.28
CA GLU A 2 26.55 -36.04 -26.65
C GLU A 2 25.84 -34.77 -26.21
N GLU A 3 25.09 -34.89 -25.10
CA GLU A 3 24.70 -33.79 -24.23
C GLU A 3 25.80 -33.56 -23.20
N THR A 4 26.35 -32.36 -23.23
CA THR A 4 27.41 -31.87 -22.35
C THR A 4 26.78 -31.39 -21.05
N ILE A 5 27.05 -32.10 -19.96
CA ILE A 5 26.79 -31.65 -18.59
C ILE A 5 27.78 -30.53 -18.30
N ASN A 6 27.29 -29.30 -18.11
CA ASN A 6 28.11 -28.17 -17.68
C ASN A 6 28.49 -28.34 -16.19
N PRO A 7 29.77 -28.13 -15.81
CA PRO A 7 30.25 -28.41 -14.47
C PRO A 7 29.90 -27.30 -13.47
N LEU A 8 29.79 -27.72 -12.21
CA LEU A 8 29.70 -26.93 -10.98
C LEU A 8 30.33 -25.53 -11.08
N ILE A 9 29.53 -24.52 -10.76
CA ILE A 9 29.97 -23.15 -10.49
C ILE A 9 30.97 -23.21 -9.33
N GLU A 10 32.24 -22.93 -9.62
CA GLU A 10 33.27 -22.72 -8.60
C GLU A 10 32.92 -21.48 -7.76
N LEU A 11 32.40 -21.70 -6.55
CA LEU A 11 32.34 -20.73 -5.45
C LEU A 11 33.77 -20.28 -5.10
N LYS A 12 34.25 -19.20 -5.73
CA LYS A 12 35.46 -18.49 -5.28
C LYS A 12 35.09 -17.55 -4.13
N CYS A 13 35.02 -18.10 -2.91
CA CYS A 13 35.03 -17.32 -1.67
C CYS A 13 36.34 -17.59 -0.90
N PHE A 14 36.92 -16.53 -0.35
CA PHE A 14 38.22 -16.49 0.35
C PHE A 14 38.32 -17.45 1.56
N PRO A 15 39.54 -17.73 2.06
CA PRO A 15 39.87 -18.86 2.93
C PRO A 15 39.71 -18.54 4.43
N ASN A 16 39.27 -19.56 5.17
CA ASN A 16 39.51 -19.80 6.60
C ASN A 16 39.33 -18.63 7.59
N SER A 17 38.17 -18.58 8.24
CA SER A 17 38.10 -18.39 9.69
C SER A 17 36.74 -18.87 10.24
N GLN A 18 36.79 -19.97 11.00
CA GLN A 18 35.74 -20.53 11.88
C GLN A 18 34.41 -20.93 11.21
N LEU A 19 34.14 -22.25 11.16
CA LEU A 19 32.85 -22.82 10.76
C LEU A 19 31.71 -22.24 11.62
N PRO A 20 30.73 -21.54 11.04
CA PRO A 20 29.50 -21.19 11.73
C PRO A 20 28.50 -22.36 11.68
N GLY A 21 27.62 -22.47 12.68
CA GLY A 21 26.65 -23.58 12.78
C GLY A 21 25.66 -23.64 11.61
N ALA A 22 25.05 -24.82 11.40
CA ALA A 22 24.20 -25.16 10.24
C ALA A 22 23.05 -24.17 9.93
N THR A 23 22.52 -23.46 10.92
CA THR A 23 21.48 -22.42 10.74
C THR A 23 22.00 -21.19 10.00
N THR A 24 23.28 -20.87 10.20
CA THR A 24 23.98 -19.76 9.54
C THR A 24 24.27 -20.07 8.07
N GLU A 25 24.53 -21.35 7.75
CA GLU A 25 24.79 -21.80 6.37
C GLU A 25 23.52 -21.83 5.51
N LEU A 26 22.36 -22.18 6.09
CA LEU A 26 21.06 -22.17 5.39
C LEU A 26 20.62 -20.74 5.02
N ASN A 27 20.74 -19.79 5.95
CA ASN A 27 20.42 -18.38 5.69
C ASN A 27 21.43 -17.75 4.70
N TYR A 28 22.63 -18.31 4.58
CA TYR A 28 23.67 -17.83 3.66
C TYR A 28 23.34 -18.10 2.17
N VAL A 29 22.64 -19.19 1.85
CA VAL A 29 22.22 -19.50 0.47
C VAL A 29 21.15 -18.50 0.00
N GLU A 30 20.10 -18.28 0.79
CA GLU A 30 19.09 -17.26 0.51
C GLU A 30 19.70 -15.86 0.46
N HIS A 31 20.68 -15.56 1.33
CA HIS A 31 21.42 -14.31 1.33
C HIS A 31 22.20 -14.09 0.02
N CYS A 32 22.89 -15.10 -0.50
CA CYS A 32 23.63 -15.01 -1.76
C CYS A 32 22.70 -14.88 -2.98
N GLU A 33 21.65 -15.70 -3.07
CA GLU A 33 20.68 -15.64 -4.17
C GLU A 33 19.91 -14.30 -4.20
N LEU A 34 19.56 -13.76 -3.03
CA LEU A 34 18.86 -12.47 -2.95
C LEU A 34 19.78 -11.26 -3.15
N LEU A 35 21.05 -11.33 -2.73
CA LEU A 35 22.06 -10.30 -3.05
C LEU A 35 22.20 -10.10 -4.56
N GLU A 36 22.09 -11.19 -5.34
CA GLU A 36 22.10 -11.16 -6.81
C GLU A 36 20.79 -10.64 -7.39
N SER A 37 19.67 -10.81 -6.68
CA SER A 37 18.34 -10.36 -7.11
C SER A 37 18.09 -8.87 -6.89
N VAL A 38 18.72 -8.25 -5.88
CA VAL A 38 18.52 -6.84 -5.52
C VAL A 38 19.18 -5.94 -6.57
N GLU A 39 18.47 -4.91 -7.01
CA GLU A 39 19.05 -3.89 -7.87
C GLU A 39 19.82 -2.87 -7.03
N TRP A 40 21.15 -2.89 -7.14
CA TRP A 40 22.04 -1.95 -6.46
C TRP A 40 22.31 -0.74 -7.34
N SER A 41 21.91 0.44 -6.90
CA SER A 41 22.20 1.69 -7.62
C SER A 41 22.82 2.70 -6.68
N ALA A 42 24.11 3.02 -6.88
CA ALA A 42 24.72 4.20 -6.28
C ALA A 42 24.04 5.46 -6.84
N HIS A 43 23.48 6.29 -5.98
CA HIS A 43 22.79 7.51 -6.41
C HIS A 43 23.76 8.69 -6.33
N ALA A 44 24.16 9.20 -7.49
CA ALA A 44 25.15 10.27 -7.62
C ALA A 44 24.76 11.63 -6.97
N THR A 45 23.53 11.80 -6.44
CA THR A 45 23.02 13.12 -6.03
C THR A 45 22.48 13.23 -4.61
N ASN A 46 22.23 12.15 -3.85
CA ASN A 46 21.50 12.25 -2.57
C ASN A 46 22.05 11.48 -1.35
N GLY A 47 23.13 10.71 -1.49
CA GLY A 47 23.88 10.14 -0.37
C GLY A 47 23.05 9.41 0.70
N PHE A 48 23.56 9.34 1.93
CA PHE A 48 22.87 8.76 3.08
C PHE A 48 22.26 9.86 3.95
N GLN A 49 21.18 9.52 4.66
CA GLN A 49 20.67 10.33 5.75
C GLN A 49 21.00 9.67 7.09
N TYR A 50 21.09 10.46 8.15
CA TYR A 50 21.29 9.90 9.47
C TYR A 50 20.49 10.64 10.55
N ILE A 51 20.22 9.92 11.63
CA ILE A 51 19.69 10.44 12.89
C ILE A 51 20.58 9.89 13.99
N GLU A 52 21.08 10.76 14.85
CA GLU A 52 21.95 10.39 15.95
C GLU A 52 21.43 11.03 17.23
N GLY A 53 21.21 10.22 18.26
CA GLY A 53 20.75 10.66 19.58
C GLY A 53 21.70 10.16 20.66
N ARG A 54 22.25 11.08 21.45
CA ARG A 54 23.17 10.76 22.55
C ARG A 54 22.53 11.14 23.89
N GLN A 55 22.46 10.19 24.81
CA GLN A 55 21.88 10.44 26.13
C GLN A 55 23.01 10.73 27.13
N TYR A 56 22.93 11.90 27.77
CA TYR A 56 23.87 12.31 28.82
C TYR A 56 23.20 12.32 30.19
N GLU A 57 23.99 12.16 31.24
CA GLU A 57 23.53 12.07 32.63
C GLU A 57 22.67 13.27 33.09
N LYS A 58 23.09 14.50 32.77
CA LYS A 58 22.41 15.74 33.19
C LYS A 58 21.44 16.31 32.15
N LEU A 59 21.46 15.81 30.91
CA LEU A 59 20.62 16.31 29.83
C LEU A 59 19.41 15.39 29.59
N ARG A 60 18.26 15.79 30.12
CA ARG A 60 17.01 15.00 30.07
C ARG A 60 16.09 15.33 28.90
N HIS A 61 16.41 16.37 28.12
CA HIS A 61 15.58 16.83 27.00
C HIS A 61 16.38 16.81 25.70
N CYS A 62 15.70 16.72 24.57
CA CYS A 62 16.32 16.81 23.26
C CYS A 62 16.74 18.26 22.97
N ARG A 63 17.97 18.44 22.50
CA ARG A 63 18.50 19.69 21.97
C ARG A 63 19.19 19.41 20.64
N ALA A 64 18.65 19.99 19.57
CA ALA A 64 19.25 19.95 18.25
C ALA A 64 20.70 20.43 18.32
N ASP A 65 21.57 19.76 17.58
CA ASP A 65 23.00 20.04 17.46
C ASP A 65 23.84 19.88 18.76
N VAL A 66 23.21 19.43 19.85
CA VAL A 66 23.88 19.21 21.15
C VAL A 66 23.87 17.74 21.54
N ASN A 67 22.72 17.08 21.44
CA ASN A 67 22.58 15.66 21.74
C ASN A 67 21.67 14.93 20.76
N PHE A 68 21.21 15.64 19.74
CA PHE A 68 20.41 15.11 18.65
C PHE A 68 20.86 15.76 17.34
N TRP A 69 21.37 14.95 16.41
CA TRP A 69 21.84 15.40 15.12
C TRP A 69 21.11 14.67 14.02
N THR A 70 20.79 15.42 12.97
CA THR A 70 20.21 14.88 11.75
C THR A 70 20.92 15.51 10.58
N GLY A 71 21.18 14.75 9.53
CA GLY A 71 21.84 15.31 8.38
C GLY A 71 21.85 14.37 7.19
N ARG A 72 22.56 14.81 6.16
CA ARG A 72 22.84 14.04 4.96
C ARG A 72 24.33 14.12 4.67
N PHE A 73 24.88 13.06 4.11
CA PHE A 73 26.27 13.03 3.67
C PHE A 73 26.40 12.24 2.38
N ALA A 74 27.39 12.60 1.56
CA ALA A 74 27.66 11.95 0.28
C ALA A 74 28.24 10.55 0.48
N GLU A 75 28.14 9.69 -0.53
CA GLU A 75 28.52 8.28 -0.44
C GLU A 75 29.97 8.05 -0.02
N GLU A 76 30.88 8.98 -0.38
CA GLU A 76 32.31 8.91 -0.07
C GLU A 76 32.58 9.08 1.43
N ALA A 77 31.70 9.75 2.15
CA ALA A 77 31.82 9.99 3.58
C ALA A 77 31.25 8.84 4.44
N LEU A 78 30.78 7.75 3.82
CA LEU A 78 30.22 6.60 4.54
C LEU A 78 31.24 5.94 5.46
N GLU A 79 32.46 5.71 4.98
CA GLU A 79 33.53 5.10 5.80
C GLU A 79 33.88 5.98 6.99
N ASP A 80 33.99 7.30 6.78
CA ASP A 80 34.24 8.27 7.84
C ASP A 80 33.10 8.29 8.85
N TRP A 81 31.85 8.27 8.40
CA TRP A 81 30.68 8.24 9.28
C TRP A 81 30.61 6.93 10.09
N LEU A 82 30.79 5.77 9.43
CA LEU A 82 30.81 4.47 10.12
C LEU A 82 31.96 4.39 11.13
N GLY A 83 33.12 4.94 10.80
CA GLY A 83 34.30 4.98 11.66
C GLY A 83 34.28 6.03 12.77
N GLU A 84 33.25 6.88 12.84
CA GLU A 84 33.21 8.07 13.72
C GLU A 84 34.45 8.99 13.53
N ASN A 85 34.86 9.20 12.27
CA ASN A 85 36.04 9.97 11.88
C ASN A 85 35.67 11.30 11.20
N GLY A 86 36.67 12.18 11.06
CA GLY A 86 36.57 13.39 10.26
C GLY A 86 35.49 14.35 10.76
N SER A 87 34.42 14.53 9.97
CA SER A 87 33.28 15.40 10.30
C SER A 87 32.27 14.75 11.25
N PHE A 88 32.44 13.47 11.58
CA PHE A 88 31.55 12.70 12.46
C PHE A 88 32.28 12.16 13.70
N PRO A 89 33.10 12.98 14.40
CA PRO A 89 33.89 12.49 15.51
C PRO A 89 32.97 12.03 16.64
N LYS A 90 33.37 10.96 17.31
CA LYS A 90 32.83 10.65 18.62
C LYS A 90 33.11 11.84 19.54
N PRO A 91 32.10 12.49 20.13
CA PRO A 91 32.31 13.65 20.98
C PRO A 91 33.23 13.26 22.14
N ASP A 92 34.24 14.09 22.37
CA ASP A 92 35.21 13.90 23.45
C ASP A 92 34.52 13.82 24.81
N LEU A 93 35.19 13.15 25.75
CA LEU A 93 34.78 13.11 27.15
C LEU A 93 34.88 14.52 27.75
N GLU A 94 33.74 15.21 27.76
CA GLU A 94 33.19 16.08 28.82
C GLU A 94 32.27 17.16 28.22
N PRO A 95 31.10 16.79 27.70
CA PRO A 95 30.03 17.77 27.60
C PRO A 95 29.69 18.25 29.02
N GLU A 96 29.37 19.53 29.18
CA GLU A 96 28.87 20.13 30.45
C GLU A 96 27.72 19.33 31.09
N TRP A 97 27.07 18.50 30.26
CA TRP A 97 25.95 17.62 30.53
C TRP A 97 26.29 16.28 31.20
N GLY A 98 27.55 16.03 31.54
CA GLY A 98 27.99 14.85 32.29
C GLY A 98 28.32 13.63 31.42
N THR A 99 28.35 12.44 32.04
CA THR A 99 28.80 11.21 31.37
C THR A 99 27.80 10.74 30.30
N LEU A 100 28.32 10.18 29.20
CA LEU A 100 27.51 9.53 28.16
C LEU A 100 26.91 8.23 28.71
N GLN A 101 25.59 8.12 28.72
CA GLN A 101 24.84 6.99 29.26
C GLN A 101 24.47 5.94 28.20
N GLY A 102 24.56 6.31 26.92
CA GLY A 102 24.19 5.49 25.77
C GLY A 102 23.54 6.34 24.68
N GLY A 103 22.84 5.70 23.76
CA GLY A 103 22.19 6.39 22.65
C GLY A 103 22.00 5.51 21.42
N PHE A 104 21.82 6.15 20.27
CA PHE A 104 21.68 5.47 19.00
C PHE A 104 22.29 6.24 17.84
N ARG A 105 22.69 5.50 16.80
CA ARG A 105 22.99 6.00 15.46
C ARG A 105 22.12 5.23 14.47
N LEU A 106 21.31 5.96 13.73
CA LEU A 106 20.44 5.43 12.70
C LEU A 106 20.91 5.95 11.35
N LEU A 107 21.45 5.04 10.54
CA LEU A 107 21.73 5.27 9.14
C LEU A 107 20.47 5.00 8.32
N VAL A 108 20.17 5.86 7.37
CA VAL A 108 19.02 5.75 6.49
C VAL A 108 19.51 5.66 5.05
N CYS A 109 19.04 4.63 4.36
CA CYS A 109 19.27 4.41 2.94
C CYS A 109 17.93 4.37 2.19
N ASP A 110 17.90 4.98 1.02
CA ASP A 110 16.71 4.98 0.18
C ASP A 110 16.54 3.65 -0.56
N ARG A 111 15.30 3.25 -0.80
CA ARG A 111 14.94 2.14 -1.70
C ARG A 111 13.77 2.50 -2.58
N SER A 112 13.59 1.78 -3.70
CA SER A 112 12.39 1.88 -4.53
C SER A 112 11.34 0.84 -4.13
N LEU A 113 10.11 1.01 -4.62
CA LEU A 113 9.04 -0.01 -4.52
C LEU A 113 9.11 -1.05 -5.65
N ALA A 114 10.19 -1.10 -6.43
CA ALA A 114 10.32 -2.01 -7.56
C ALA A 114 10.39 -3.48 -7.12
N SER A 115 10.15 -4.37 -8.09
CA SER A 115 10.37 -5.81 -7.98
C SER A 115 11.27 -6.23 -9.13
N PRO A 116 12.55 -6.58 -8.90
CA PRO A 116 13.19 -6.71 -7.58
C PRO A 116 13.36 -5.38 -6.83
N PRO A 117 13.53 -5.41 -5.49
CA PRO A 117 13.74 -4.19 -4.72
C PRO A 117 15.04 -3.51 -5.15
N GLN A 118 14.98 -2.21 -5.39
CA GLN A 118 16.16 -1.40 -5.69
C GLN A 118 16.61 -0.67 -4.42
N VAL A 119 17.88 -0.76 -4.06
CA VAL A 119 18.47 -0.06 -2.92
C VAL A 119 19.46 0.99 -3.43
N MET A 120 19.38 2.20 -2.86
CA MET A 120 20.18 3.36 -3.24
C MET A 120 21.55 3.35 -2.55
N CYS A 121 22.22 2.21 -2.60
CA CYS A 121 23.63 2.04 -2.24
C CYS A 121 24.24 0.93 -3.10
N SER A 122 25.57 0.86 -3.16
CA SER A 122 26.26 -0.28 -3.77
C SER A 122 26.20 -1.51 -2.86
N GLN A 123 26.39 -2.69 -3.47
CA GLN A 123 26.51 -3.94 -2.71
C GLN A 123 27.69 -3.90 -1.72
N SER A 124 28.82 -3.29 -2.10
CA SER A 124 29.99 -3.15 -1.23
C SER A 124 29.70 -2.25 -0.01
N GLN A 125 28.97 -1.16 -0.21
CA GLN A 125 28.51 -0.28 0.88
C GLN A 125 27.55 -1.03 1.82
N MET A 126 26.59 -1.80 1.29
CA MET A 126 25.69 -2.60 2.13
C MET A 126 26.44 -3.62 2.98
N LEU A 127 27.42 -4.32 2.38
CA LEU A 127 28.27 -5.27 3.11
C LEU A 127 29.14 -4.56 4.17
N MET A 128 29.66 -3.39 3.86
CA MET A 128 30.42 -2.57 4.80
C MET A 128 29.57 -2.13 6.00
N ILE A 129 28.37 -1.62 5.76
CA ILE A 129 27.40 -1.25 6.81
C ILE A 129 27.05 -2.47 7.66
N SER A 130 26.69 -3.58 7.00
CA SER A 130 26.29 -4.82 7.68
C SER A 130 27.41 -5.36 8.59
N ARG A 131 28.67 -5.26 8.16
CA ARG A 131 29.84 -5.65 8.97
C ARG A 131 30.14 -4.66 10.08
N SER A 132 30.09 -3.36 9.80
CA SER A 132 30.40 -2.31 10.77
C SER A 132 29.40 -2.31 11.93
N PHE A 133 28.12 -2.41 11.61
CA PHE A 133 27.05 -2.49 12.60
C PHE A 133 26.84 -3.90 13.16
N ASP A 134 27.42 -4.92 12.53
CA ASP A 134 27.20 -6.34 12.82
C ASP A 134 25.69 -6.62 12.87
N LEU A 135 25.04 -6.43 11.72
CA LEU A 135 23.60 -6.62 11.54
C LEU A 135 23.27 -8.11 11.37
N ALA A 136 21.99 -8.46 11.61
CA ALA A 136 21.50 -9.82 11.41
C ALA A 136 21.67 -10.26 9.94
N PRO A 137 22.03 -11.53 9.67
CA PRO A 137 22.22 -12.03 8.29
C PRO A 137 20.95 -11.93 7.42
N GLU A 138 19.78 -11.90 8.05
CA GLU A 138 18.47 -11.72 7.42
C GLU A 138 18.22 -10.28 6.93
N THR A 139 19.10 -9.32 7.22
CA THR A 139 18.93 -7.90 6.85
C THR A 139 18.67 -7.72 5.36
N VAL A 140 19.52 -8.28 4.51
CA VAL A 140 19.36 -8.19 3.05
C VAL A 140 18.21 -9.07 2.56
N PRO A 141 18.09 -10.36 2.96
CA PRO A 141 16.95 -11.21 2.59
C PRO A 141 15.59 -10.59 2.90
N SER A 142 15.47 -9.86 4.00
CA SER A 142 14.21 -9.21 4.39
C SER A 142 13.69 -8.19 3.37
N LEU A 143 14.56 -7.68 2.48
CA LEU A 143 14.18 -6.70 1.47
C LEU A 143 13.17 -7.25 0.46
N GLY A 144 13.20 -8.56 0.20
CA GLY A 144 12.25 -9.27 -0.67
C GLY A 144 10.96 -9.70 0.04
N GLN A 145 10.86 -9.54 1.36
CA GLN A 145 9.71 -9.99 2.14
C GLN A 145 8.57 -8.96 2.11
N ILE A 146 7.73 -9.02 1.07
CA ILE A 146 6.61 -8.10 0.85
C ILE A 146 5.56 -8.17 1.98
N LEU A 147 5.34 -9.35 2.56
CA LEU A 147 4.33 -9.57 3.61
C LEU A 147 4.80 -9.15 5.01
N GLY A 148 6.00 -8.59 5.12
CA GLY A 148 6.63 -8.22 6.37
C GLY A 148 7.19 -9.42 7.13
N SER A 149 8.23 -9.15 7.92
CA SER A 149 8.89 -10.14 8.78
C SER A 149 9.52 -9.43 9.97
N TYR A 150 9.79 -10.17 11.04
CA TYR A 150 10.51 -9.64 12.19
C TYR A 150 11.22 -10.76 12.93
N GLY A 151 12.31 -10.44 13.62
CA GLY A 151 13.13 -11.39 14.34
C GLY A 151 14.05 -10.73 15.35
N VAL A 152 14.54 -11.53 16.30
CA VAL A 152 15.56 -11.14 17.28
C VAL A 152 16.63 -12.22 17.37
N HIS A 153 17.89 -11.81 17.40
CA HIS A 153 19.02 -12.70 17.62
C HIS A 153 19.82 -12.21 18.82
N TYR A 154 20.13 -13.12 19.74
CA TYR A 154 21.00 -12.85 20.87
C TYR A 154 22.40 -13.35 20.56
N GLN A 155 23.39 -12.49 20.70
CA GLN A 155 24.78 -12.84 20.49
C GLN A 155 25.61 -12.46 21.71
N THR A 156 26.59 -13.29 22.02
CA THR A 156 27.62 -12.96 23.00
C THR A 156 28.90 -12.69 22.24
N ALA A 157 29.40 -11.45 22.31
CA ALA A 157 30.66 -11.08 21.70
C ALA A 157 31.80 -11.92 22.30
N SER A 158 32.92 -12.03 21.58
CA SER A 158 34.14 -12.70 22.08
C SER A 158 34.68 -12.07 23.36
N SER A 159 34.36 -10.80 23.62
CA SER A 159 34.65 -10.08 24.87
C SER A 159 33.75 -10.49 26.05
N GLY A 160 32.76 -11.35 25.84
CA GLY A 160 31.71 -11.69 26.80
C GLY A 160 30.56 -10.68 26.86
N ALA A 161 30.64 -9.58 26.09
CA ALA A 161 29.58 -8.58 26.03
C ALA A 161 28.34 -9.14 25.34
N LYS A 162 27.17 -9.03 26.00
CA LYS A 162 25.91 -9.43 25.40
C LYS A 162 25.45 -8.33 24.44
N CYS A 163 25.00 -8.73 23.26
CA CYS A 163 24.33 -7.86 22.31
C CYS A 163 23.11 -8.56 21.72
N MET A 164 22.19 -7.75 21.22
CA MET A 164 20.99 -8.23 20.54
C MET A 164 20.87 -7.57 19.19
N GLN A 165 20.40 -8.31 18.20
CA GLN A 165 20.07 -7.82 16.88
C GLN A 165 18.56 -7.91 16.70
N ILE A 166 17.93 -6.86 16.22
CA ILE A 166 16.49 -6.85 15.89
C ILE A 166 16.37 -6.51 14.41
N ILE A 167 15.55 -7.28 13.70
CA ILE A 167 15.16 -6.99 12.33
C ILE A 167 13.64 -6.89 12.23
N ILE A 168 13.15 -5.87 11.55
CA ILE A 168 11.74 -5.65 11.26
C ILE A 168 11.61 -5.15 9.83
N LYS A 169 10.98 -5.94 8.98
CA LYS A 169 10.51 -5.56 7.65
C LYS A 169 9.01 -5.30 7.72
N ALA A 170 8.61 -4.09 7.34
CA ALA A 170 7.20 -3.73 7.26
C ALA A 170 6.47 -4.48 6.16
N PHE A 171 5.18 -4.75 6.39
CA PHE A 171 4.27 -5.16 5.33
C PHE A 171 4.24 -4.07 4.26
N GLN A 172 4.65 -4.40 3.03
CA GLN A 172 4.88 -3.43 1.99
C GLN A 172 3.56 -2.98 1.36
N LYS A 173 3.23 -1.70 1.55
CA LYS A 173 2.13 -1.03 0.85
C LYS A 173 2.45 0.46 0.71
N GLY A 174 2.40 1.00 -0.51
CA GLY A 174 2.79 2.39 -0.78
C GLY A 174 2.12 3.44 0.12
N GLU A 175 0.82 3.26 0.39
CA GLU A 175 0.02 4.15 1.25
C GLU A 175 0.45 4.11 2.73
N LEU A 176 0.93 2.98 3.23
CA LEU A 176 1.26 2.76 4.65
C LEU A 176 2.73 2.96 4.95
N GLY A 177 3.60 2.51 4.05
CA GLY A 177 5.04 2.54 4.18
C GLY A 177 5.68 1.26 3.66
N ASP A 178 6.88 1.42 3.12
CA ASP A 178 7.81 0.34 2.85
C ASP A 178 9.12 0.69 3.56
N TRP A 179 9.41 -0.04 4.64
CA TRP A 179 10.63 0.16 5.40
C TRP A 179 11.15 -1.17 5.98
N THR A 180 12.46 -1.26 6.11
CA THR A 180 13.18 -2.28 6.87
C THR A 180 13.99 -1.57 7.92
N LEU A 181 13.89 -2.00 9.17
CA LEU A 181 14.74 -1.59 10.29
C LEU A 181 15.56 -2.80 10.72
N SER A 182 16.88 -2.70 10.62
CA SER A 182 17.82 -3.68 11.18
C SER A 182 18.73 -2.96 12.15
N LEU A 183 18.89 -3.49 13.36
CA LEU A 183 19.69 -2.85 14.39
C LEU A 183 20.45 -3.85 15.23
N ARG A 184 21.51 -3.36 15.85
CA ARG A 184 22.25 -4.01 16.92
C ARG A 184 22.23 -3.12 18.15
N HIS A 185 21.90 -3.71 19.30
CA HIS A 185 21.98 -3.06 20.60
C HIS A 185 23.04 -3.74 21.46
N ARG A 186 23.93 -2.93 22.03
CA ARG A 186 25.01 -3.35 22.93
C ARG A 186 24.63 -3.02 24.37
N HIS A 187 24.46 -4.04 25.21
CA HIS A 187 23.93 -3.87 26.58
C HIS A 187 24.92 -3.17 27.52
N ASP A 188 26.23 -3.36 27.30
CA ASP A 188 27.31 -2.77 28.09
C ASP A 188 27.34 -1.24 28.04
N THR A 189 27.17 -0.71 26.83
CA THR A 189 27.23 0.72 26.49
C THR A 189 25.85 1.35 26.34
N SER A 190 24.79 0.52 26.36
CA SER A 190 23.41 0.94 26.08
C SER A 190 23.32 1.71 24.76
N TRP A 191 24.05 1.23 23.75
CA TRP A 191 24.21 1.87 22.45
C TRP A 191 23.56 1.05 21.34
N THR A 192 22.89 1.73 20.43
CA THR A 192 22.19 1.11 19.30
C THR A 192 22.72 1.61 17.97
N ASP A 193 23.25 0.72 17.15
CA ASP A 193 23.65 1.00 15.77
C ASP A 193 22.59 0.39 14.84
N ALA A 194 21.97 1.21 13.99
CA ALA A 194 20.80 0.82 13.22
C ALA A 194 20.87 1.29 11.77
N LEU A 195 20.37 0.44 10.87
CA LEU A 195 20.14 0.71 9.46
C LEU A 195 18.63 0.68 9.20
N ALA A 196 18.10 1.78 8.67
CA ALA A 196 16.78 1.82 8.07
C ALA A 196 16.89 1.94 6.55
N MET A 197 16.11 1.12 5.85
CA MET A 197 15.95 1.20 4.40
C MET A 197 14.49 1.51 4.10
N TRP A 198 14.19 2.66 3.49
CA TRP A 198 12.82 3.04 3.18
C TRP A 198 12.69 3.83 1.88
N THR A 199 11.48 4.09 1.42
CA THR A 199 11.23 4.72 0.12
C THR A 199 11.24 6.26 0.09
N SER A 200 12.36 6.96 0.29
CA SER A 200 12.33 8.43 0.50
C SER A 200 12.05 9.34 -0.71
N TRP A 201 11.87 8.83 -1.94
CA TRP A 201 11.79 9.73 -3.12
C TRP A 201 10.74 9.38 -4.18
N THR A 202 10.14 8.19 -4.18
CA THR A 202 9.05 7.98 -5.15
C THR A 202 7.90 8.90 -4.76
N SER A 203 7.26 9.52 -5.76
CA SER A 203 6.14 10.46 -5.73
C SER A 203 4.93 10.11 -4.82
N ILE A 204 5.05 9.03 -4.05
CA ILE A 204 4.08 8.44 -3.14
C ILE A 204 4.09 9.12 -1.77
N GLU A 205 5.16 9.82 -1.35
CA GLU A 205 5.04 10.70 -0.18
C GLU A 205 4.10 11.88 -0.45
N HIS A 206 3.93 12.30 -1.71
CA HIS A 206 2.89 13.24 -2.13
C HIS A 206 1.50 12.61 -2.31
N LEU A 207 1.40 11.27 -2.29
CA LEU A 207 0.12 10.56 -2.14
C LEU A 207 -0.32 10.48 -0.66
N ALA A 208 0.39 11.19 0.25
CA ALA A 208 -0.11 11.45 1.58
C ALA A 208 -1.55 11.97 1.47
N ILE A 209 -2.43 11.33 2.23
CA ILE A 209 -3.89 11.42 2.26
C ILE A 209 -4.47 12.85 2.22
N ASP A 210 -3.68 13.92 2.38
CA ASP A 210 -4.11 15.31 2.22
C ASP A 210 -2.97 16.32 1.94
N GLY A 211 -1.74 15.88 1.61
CA GLY A 211 -0.56 16.77 1.50
C GLY A 211 -0.15 17.49 2.80
N LYS A 212 -0.79 17.19 3.93
CA LYS A 212 -0.59 17.81 5.27
C LYS A 212 0.29 17.00 6.21
N TRP A 213 0.69 15.79 5.83
CA TRP A 213 1.50 14.93 6.68
C TRP A 213 2.98 15.27 6.55
N PRO A 214 3.74 15.32 7.66
CA PRO A 214 5.19 15.45 7.61
C PRO A 214 5.80 14.26 6.86
N SER A 215 6.97 14.47 6.26
CA SER A 215 7.71 13.36 5.64
C SER A 215 8.00 12.27 6.67
N ARG A 216 8.25 11.03 6.22
CA ARG A 216 8.54 9.95 7.18
C ARG A 216 9.73 10.27 8.06
N PHE A 217 10.78 10.82 7.47
CA PHE A 217 11.97 11.23 8.20
C PHE A 217 11.64 12.26 9.27
N GLN A 218 10.85 13.30 8.93
CA GLN A 218 10.43 14.33 9.89
C GLN A 218 9.60 13.77 11.04
N HIS A 219 8.66 12.85 10.74
CA HIS A 219 7.82 12.26 11.77
C HIS A 219 8.63 11.34 12.70
N ILE A 220 9.55 10.52 12.18
CA ILE A 220 10.47 9.73 13.02
C ILE A 220 11.35 10.63 13.88
N CYS A 221 11.89 11.72 13.31
CA CYS A 221 12.66 12.69 14.08
C CYS A 221 11.82 13.26 15.23
N ALA A 222 10.58 13.70 14.96
CA ALA A 222 9.69 14.25 15.98
C ALA A 222 9.39 13.23 17.10
N LEU A 223 9.13 11.97 16.75
CA LEU A 223 8.91 10.90 17.73
C LEU A 223 10.14 10.70 18.61
N LEU A 224 11.34 10.61 18.02
CA LEU A 224 12.59 10.41 18.77
C LEU A 224 12.95 11.63 19.63
N GLN A 225 12.76 12.84 19.13
CA GLN A 225 12.98 14.08 19.88
C GLN A 225 12.08 14.19 21.12
N ALA A 226 10.88 13.60 21.06
CA ALA A 226 9.93 13.61 22.18
C ALA A 226 10.32 12.65 23.33
N VAL A 227 11.19 11.67 23.08
CA VAL A 227 11.53 10.62 24.07
C VAL A 227 13.03 10.40 24.34
N PRO A 228 13.81 11.44 24.73
CA PRO A 228 15.24 11.28 25.00
C PRO A 228 15.59 10.22 26.05
N SER A 229 14.74 10.10 27.08
CA SER A 229 14.89 9.10 28.14
C SER A 229 14.87 7.65 27.65
N LEU A 230 14.35 7.41 26.43
CA LEU A 230 14.21 6.07 25.86
C LEU A 230 15.36 5.71 24.90
N TRP A 231 16.23 6.65 24.52
CA TRP A 231 17.25 6.44 23.48
C TRP A 231 18.26 5.34 23.79
N THR A 232 18.45 5.02 25.07
CA THR A 232 19.33 3.93 25.52
C THR A 232 18.65 2.56 25.48
N HIS A 233 17.37 2.47 25.08
CA HIS A 233 16.58 1.26 25.12
C HIS A 233 16.57 0.55 23.74
N PRO A 234 16.75 -0.78 23.68
CA PRO A 234 16.82 -1.53 22.41
C PRO A 234 15.55 -1.40 21.54
N THR A 235 14.39 -1.25 22.16
CA THR A 235 13.09 -1.16 21.47
C THR A 235 12.63 0.28 21.21
N CYS A 236 13.43 1.30 21.52
CA CYS A 236 13.09 2.70 21.25
C CYS A 236 12.90 2.97 19.74
N LEU A 237 13.86 2.54 18.92
CA LEU A 237 13.75 2.68 17.46
C LEU A 237 12.58 1.84 16.90
N PRO A 238 12.42 0.54 17.23
CA PRO A 238 11.24 -0.23 16.85
C PRO A 238 9.91 0.44 17.21
N LEU A 239 9.79 0.98 18.43
CA LEU A 239 8.58 1.68 18.87
C LEU A 239 8.29 2.90 18.00
N ALA A 240 9.29 3.74 17.71
CA ALA A 240 9.10 4.94 16.88
C ALA A 240 8.63 4.57 15.46
N PHE A 241 9.22 3.55 14.85
CA PHE A 241 8.81 3.06 13.53
C PHE A 241 7.40 2.48 13.53
N MET A 242 7.05 1.70 14.55
CA MET A 242 5.71 1.13 14.67
C MET A 242 4.65 2.19 14.98
N GLN A 243 4.96 3.21 15.79
CA GLN A 243 4.08 4.35 16.03
C GLN A 243 3.76 5.11 14.74
N GLN A 244 4.80 5.39 13.95
CA GLN A 244 4.60 6.00 12.63
C GLN A 244 3.73 5.13 11.71
N TYR A 245 4.00 3.83 11.67
CA TYR A 245 3.24 2.89 10.83
C TYR A 245 1.77 2.77 11.27
N SER A 246 1.51 2.68 12.58
CA SER A 246 0.16 2.69 13.15
C SER A 246 -0.61 3.97 12.82
N ALA A 247 0.05 5.13 12.93
CA ALA A 247 -0.56 6.42 12.62
C ALA A 247 -0.99 6.52 11.14
N ARG A 248 -0.15 6.02 10.22
CA ARG A 248 -0.49 5.97 8.78
C ARG A 248 -1.61 4.97 8.49
N THR A 249 -1.59 3.81 9.15
CA THR A 249 -2.66 2.80 9.01
C THR A 249 -4.01 3.34 9.48
N MET A 250 -4.03 4.07 10.59
CA MET A 250 -5.23 4.75 11.08
C MET A 250 -5.74 5.82 10.11
N ALA A 251 -4.84 6.67 9.58
CA ALA A 251 -5.21 7.69 8.61
C ALA A 251 -5.81 7.06 7.34
N CYS A 252 -5.23 5.96 6.86
CA CYS A 252 -5.73 5.20 5.72
C CYS A 252 -7.12 4.59 6.00
N CYS A 253 -7.35 4.06 7.20
CA CYS A 253 -8.66 3.58 7.65
C CYS A 253 -9.72 4.69 7.61
N ASN A 254 -9.40 5.87 8.14
CA ASN A 254 -10.30 7.02 8.15
C ASN A 254 -10.63 7.50 6.72
N PHE A 255 -9.65 7.52 5.83
CA PHE A 255 -9.84 7.88 4.43
C PHE A 255 -10.81 6.92 3.73
N MET A 256 -10.59 5.61 3.84
CA MET A 256 -11.48 4.62 3.23
C MET A 256 -12.90 4.66 3.83
N ASN A 257 -13.03 4.94 5.13
CA ASN A 257 -14.34 5.14 5.75
C ASN A 257 -15.08 6.34 5.12
N GLN A 258 -14.38 7.46 4.90
CA GLN A 258 -14.97 8.63 4.25
C GLN A 258 -15.38 8.34 2.79
N GLU A 259 -14.54 7.66 2.02
CA GLU A 259 -14.90 7.24 0.65
C GLU A 259 -16.14 6.34 0.66
N LEU A 260 -16.21 5.37 1.58
CA LEU A 260 -17.37 4.49 1.69
C LEU A 260 -18.64 5.23 2.10
N VAL A 261 -18.54 6.26 2.95
CA VAL A 261 -19.68 7.14 3.28
C VAL A 261 -20.18 7.88 2.05
N VAL A 262 -19.30 8.34 1.16
CA VAL A 262 -19.68 8.99 -0.11
C VAL A 262 -20.34 7.99 -1.06
N LEU A 263 -19.83 6.77 -1.17
CA LEU A 263 -20.43 5.73 -2.02
C LEU A 263 -21.80 5.29 -1.50
N ASP A 264 -21.95 5.10 -0.19
CA ASP A 264 -23.26 4.81 0.42
C ASP A 264 -24.25 5.96 0.22
N ALA A 265 -23.75 7.19 0.28
CA ALA A 265 -24.52 8.40 0.04
C ALA A 265 -25.09 8.43 -1.39
N GLU A 266 -24.29 8.06 -2.38
CA GLU A 266 -24.68 7.96 -3.79
C GLU A 266 -25.60 6.76 -4.05
N LEU A 267 -25.41 5.65 -3.34
CA LEU A 267 -26.29 4.48 -3.43
C LEU A 267 -27.70 4.76 -2.87
N GLY A 268 -27.79 5.65 -1.88
CA GLY A 268 -29.05 6.20 -1.38
C GLY A 268 -29.82 5.32 -0.39
N VAL A 269 -29.38 4.08 -0.15
CA VAL A 269 -30.06 3.11 0.72
C VAL A 269 -29.51 3.13 2.16
N ASN A 270 -28.22 3.43 2.33
CA ASN A 270 -27.56 3.49 3.64
C ASN A 270 -27.48 4.92 4.17
N GLN A 271 -27.92 5.12 5.41
CA GLN A 271 -27.91 6.43 6.10
C GLN A 271 -26.89 6.50 7.26
N ALA A 272 -26.02 5.50 7.40
CA ALA A 272 -25.06 5.42 8.49
C ALA A 272 -24.09 6.62 8.47
N GLY A 273 -23.93 7.28 9.62
CA GLY A 273 -22.98 8.40 9.80
C GLY A 273 -23.48 9.78 9.36
N ARG A 274 -24.74 9.92 8.94
CA ARG A 274 -25.34 11.23 8.63
C ARG A 274 -26.08 11.80 9.84
N HIS A 275 -25.67 12.98 10.31
CA HIS A 275 -26.45 13.75 11.29
C HIS A 275 -27.71 14.40 10.70
N ILE A 276 -27.85 14.42 9.36
CA ILE A 276 -28.97 15.02 8.64
C ILE A 276 -29.79 13.92 7.98
N ARG A 277 -31.07 13.80 8.36
CA ARG A 277 -32.06 12.96 7.65
C ARG A 277 -32.19 13.46 6.22
N VAL A 278 -31.83 12.64 5.23
CA VAL A 278 -32.25 12.90 3.86
C VAL A 278 -33.71 12.48 3.73
N ILE A 279 -34.53 13.44 3.32
CA ILE A 279 -35.96 13.29 3.03
C ILE A 279 -36.06 12.53 1.71
N GLY A 280 -36.60 11.32 1.76
CA GLY A 280 -37.00 10.50 0.60
C GLY A 280 -35.84 9.78 -0.09
N LEU A 281 -35.99 8.46 -0.28
CA LEU A 281 -35.46 7.87 -1.50
C LEU A 281 -36.04 8.71 -2.64
N THR A 282 -35.21 9.17 -3.58
CA THR A 282 -35.72 9.81 -4.79
C THR A 282 -36.74 8.87 -5.43
N ASP A 283 -37.91 9.37 -5.83
CA ASP A 283 -38.98 8.55 -6.43
C ASP A 283 -38.49 7.72 -7.64
N ASP A 284 -37.37 8.11 -8.25
CA ASP A 284 -36.75 7.49 -9.42
C ASP A 284 -35.67 6.42 -9.11
N TRP A 285 -35.49 6.01 -7.85
CA TRP A 285 -34.58 4.90 -7.52
C TRP A 285 -35.17 3.56 -8.02
N PRO A 286 -34.39 2.65 -8.63
CA PRO A 286 -32.93 2.66 -8.81
C PRO A 286 -32.43 3.27 -10.14
N SER A 287 -33.31 3.81 -10.98
CA SER A 287 -32.98 4.29 -12.32
C SER A 287 -32.09 5.55 -12.34
N SER A 288 -32.02 6.29 -11.23
CA SER A 288 -31.14 7.46 -11.07
C SER A 288 -29.68 7.12 -10.75
N LEU A 289 -29.34 5.85 -10.51
CA LEU A 289 -27.99 5.44 -10.10
C LEU A 289 -26.99 5.37 -11.26
N ASP A 290 -25.76 5.85 -11.03
CA ASP A 290 -24.61 5.55 -11.89
C ASP A 290 -23.98 4.20 -11.46
N PHE A 291 -24.50 3.11 -12.01
CA PHE A 291 -24.03 1.76 -11.72
C PHE A 291 -22.54 1.57 -12.01
N LYS A 292 -22.00 2.20 -13.06
CA LYS A 292 -20.59 2.04 -13.45
C LYS A 292 -19.68 2.65 -12.39
N LYS A 293 -19.96 3.90 -12.00
CA LYS A 293 -19.17 4.60 -10.98
C LYS A 293 -19.23 3.89 -9.64
N LEU A 294 -20.42 3.51 -9.18
CA LEU A 294 -20.62 2.81 -7.91
C LEU A 294 -19.94 1.44 -7.89
N THR A 295 -20.01 0.68 -8.99
CA THR A 295 -19.34 -0.63 -9.10
C THR A 295 -17.82 -0.47 -8.97
N ILE A 296 -17.22 0.45 -9.72
CA ILE A 296 -15.77 0.70 -9.68
C ILE A 296 -15.35 1.17 -8.28
N GLY A 297 -16.09 2.14 -7.71
CA GLY A 297 -15.79 2.70 -6.40
C GLY A 297 -15.86 1.66 -5.27
N LEU A 298 -16.97 0.91 -5.18
CA LEU A 298 -17.15 -0.09 -4.13
C LEU A 298 -16.15 -1.23 -4.23
N HIS A 299 -15.82 -1.70 -5.44
CA HIS A 299 -14.78 -2.72 -5.61
C HIS A 299 -13.39 -2.20 -5.28
N SER A 300 -13.05 -0.96 -5.65
CA SER A 300 -11.78 -0.34 -5.30
C SER A 300 -11.60 -0.26 -3.77
N VAL A 301 -12.59 0.31 -3.07
CA VAL A 301 -12.57 0.42 -1.60
C VAL A 301 -12.52 -0.96 -0.95
N SER A 302 -13.31 -1.93 -1.41
CA SER A 302 -13.32 -3.29 -0.86
C SER A 302 -11.95 -3.97 -0.96
N ASN A 303 -11.27 -3.82 -2.09
CA ASN A 303 -9.93 -4.37 -2.29
C ASN A 303 -8.90 -3.68 -1.38
N GLN A 304 -8.93 -2.34 -1.30
CA GLN A 304 -8.04 -1.59 -0.41
C GLN A 304 -8.23 -1.99 1.06
N LEU A 305 -9.48 -2.08 1.53
CA LEU A 305 -9.81 -2.53 2.90
C LEU A 305 -9.19 -3.90 3.21
N ALA A 306 -9.29 -4.86 2.28
CA ALA A 306 -8.74 -6.19 2.48
C ALA A 306 -7.20 -6.19 2.65
N PHE A 307 -6.48 -5.40 1.84
CA PHE A 307 -5.02 -5.29 1.93
C PHE A 307 -4.57 -4.56 3.20
N VAL A 308 -5.18 -3.42 3.53
CA VAL A 308 -4.80 -2.64 4.71
C VAL A 308 -5.15 -3.39 6.00
N GLN A 309 -6.21 -4.20 6.00
CA GLN A 309 -6.50 -5.11 7.11
C GLN A 309 -5.35 -6.11 7.34
N GLN A 310 -4.78 -6.68 6.28
CA GLN A 310 -3.64 -7.60 6.42
C GLN A 310 -2.40 -6.90 6.99
N ALA A 311 -2.16 -5.65 6.56
CA ALA A 311 -1.11 -4.81 7.09
C ALA A 311 -1.30 -4.48 8.58
N ALA A 312 -2.54 -4.19 9.01
CA ALA A 312 -2.88 -3.95 10.42
C ALA A 312 -2.64 -5.22 11.27
N LYS A 313 -3.10 -6.38 10.77
CA LYS A 313 -2.83 -7.70 11.39
C LYS A 313 -1.34 -8.02 11.53
N TRP A 314 -0.54 -7.65 10.54
CA TRP A 314 0.92 -7.76 10.66
C TRP A 314 1.46 -6.81 11.75
N ALA A 315 1.05 -5.54 11.74
CA ALA A 315 1.53 -4.55 12.70
C ALA A 315 1.19 -4.93 14.15
N ARG A 316 -0.01 -5.45 14.41
CA ARG A 316 -0.38 -5.96 15.73
C ARG A 316 0.50 -7.12 16.18
N ARG A 317 0.74 -8.10 15.29
CA ARG A 317 1.63 -9.24 15.61
C ARG A 317 3.06 -8.78 15.89
N CYS A 318 3.57 -7.81 15.13
CA CYS A 318 4.89 -7.23 15.36
C CYS A 318 4.96 -6.47 16.70
N LEU A 319 3.95 -5.66 17.04
CA LEU A 319 3.87 -4.98 18.33
C LEU A 319 3.75 -5.97 19.50
N GLN A 320 2.96 -7.04 19.35
CA GLN A 320 2.87 -8.10 20.35
C GLN A 320 4.22 -8.81 20.54
N PHE A 321 4.95 -9.08 19.45
CA PHE A 321 6.32 -9.57 19.51
C PHE A 321 7.24 -8.63 20.31
N LEU A 322 7.16 -7.31 20.09
CA LEU A 322 7.95 -6.34 20.85
C LEU A 322 7.56 -6.32 22.34
N VAL A 323 6.28 -6.48 22.68
CA VAL A 323 5.84 -6.59 24.09
C VAL A 323 6.41 -7.85 24.74
N THR A 324 6.38 -8.99 24.05
CA THR A 324 6.99 -10.23 24.55
C THR A 324 8.50 -10.10 24.68
N LEU A 325 9.15 -9.39 23.75
CA LEU A 325 10.57 -9.11 23.81
C LEU A 325 10.93 -8.29 25.06
N GLU A 326 10.11 -7.32 25.47
CA GLU A 326 10.32 -6.59 26.74
C GLU A 326 10.30 -7.54 27.95
N ASP A 327 9.39 -8.52 27.96
CA ASP A 327 9.32 -9.53 29.02
C ASP A 327 10.57 -10.41 29.06
N ASP A 328 11.05 -10.83 27.89
CA ASP A 328 12.28 -11.63 27.77
C ASP A 328 13.49 -10.82 28.25
N LEU A 329 13.61 -9.56 27.84
CA LEU A 329 14.72 -8.68 28.22
C LEU A 329 14.72 -8.39 29.73
N ALA A 330 13.54 -8.20 30.33
CA ALA A 330 13.39 -8.06 31.78
C ALA A 330 13.80 -9.34 32.52
N SER A 331 13.38 -10.51 32.03
CA SER A 331 13.72 -11.81 32.65
C SER A 331 15.22 -12.10 32.62
N GLN A 332 15.91 -11.65 31.57
CA GLN A 332 17.35 -11.87 31.38
C GLN A 332 18.22 -10.76 32.00
N SER A 333 17.63 -9.80 32.71
CA SER A 333 18.31 -8.64 33.31
C SER A 333 19.14 -7.82 32.32
N LEU A 334 18.68 -7.74 31.07
CA LEU A 334 19.40 -7.07 29.96
C LEU A 334 19.09 -5.57 29.85
N ILE A 335 18.21 -5.04 30.69
CA ILE A 335 17.77 -3.64 30.70
C ILE A 335 17.96 -3.02 32.09
N LYS A 336 18.33 -1.73 32.15
CA LYS A 336 18.32 -0.91 33.37
C LYS A 336 16.87 -0.60 33.81
N SER A 337 16.47 -0.99 35.01
CA SER A 337 15.04 -1.20 35.42
C SER A 337 14.08 -0.02 35.33
N ASN A 338 14.56 1.23 35.25
CA ASN A 338 13.69 2.39 35.44
C ASN A 338 12.92 2.82 34.19
N VAL A 339 13.28 2.33 33.00
CA VAL A 339 12.73 2.79 31.71
C VAL A 339 11.81 1.76 31.04
N SER A 340 12.03 0.47 31.30
CA SER A 340 11.27 -0.65 30.71
C SER A 340 9.74 -0.56 30.91
N PRO A 341 9.20 -0.15 32.09
CA PRO A 341 7.75 -0.05 32.27
C PRO A 341 7.08 0.92 31.29
N SER A 342 7.68 2.09 31.07
CA SER A 342 7.11 3.13 30.21
C SER A 342 7.08 2.73 28.73
N ILE A 343 8.12 2.03 28.26
CA ILE A 343 8.17 1.48 26.90
C ILE A 343 7.13 0.38 26.73
N LYS A 344 7.03 -0.53 27.69
CA LYS A 344 6.06 -1.62 27.64
C LYS A 344 4.62 -1.09 27.60
N GLU A 345 4.31 -0.09 28.41
CA GLU A 345 3.02 0.61 28.39
C GLU A 345 2.76 1.29 27.04
N SER A 346 3.78 1.92 26.45
CA SER A 346 3.67 2.56 25.13
C SER A 346 3.42 1.54 24.02
N LEU A 347 4.11 0.39 24.06
CA LEU A 347 3.88 -0.72 23.13
C LEU A 347 2.48 -1.31 23.30
N ALA A 348 2.04 -1.54 24.54
CA ALA A 348 0.70 -2.05 24.84
C ALA A 348 -0.40 -1.08 24.36
N TYR A 349 -0.19 0.23 24.52
CA TYR A 349 -1.08 1.24 23.95
C TYR A 349 -1.12 1.16 22.43
N GLN A 350 0.02 1.01 21.75
CA GLN A 350 0.05 0.83 20.29
C GLN A 350 -0.65 -0.46 19.84
N VAL A 351 -0.53 -1.56 20.60
CA VAL A 351 -1.31 -2.79 20.36
C VAL A 351 -2.81 -2.50 20.42
N SER A 352 -3.27 -1.76 21.43
CA SER A 352 -4.68 -1.38 21.55
C SER A 352 -5.15 -0.52 20.38
N VAL A 353 -4.35 0.47 19.99
CA VAL A 353 -4.64 1.35 18.84
C VAL A 353 -4.82 0.54 17.55
N ILE A 354 -3.87 -0.33 17.21
CA ILE A 354 -3.95 -1.10 15.96
C ILE A 354 -5.06 -2.15 16.00
N THR A 355 -5.39 -2.68 17.18
CA THR A 355 -6.52 -3.61 17.35
C THR A 355 -7.84 -2.90 17.03
N GLY A 356 -8.04 -1.68 17.54
CA GLY A 356 -9.24 -0.90 17.19
C GLY A 356 -9.32 -0.55 15.70
N VAL A 357 -8.18 -0.36 15.04
CA VAL A 357 -8.11 -0.17 13.58
C VAL A 357 -8.46 -1.46 12.83
N GLU A 358 -8.01 -2.64 13.29
CA GLU A 358 -8.41 -3.93 12.74
C GLU A 358 -9.92 -4.17 12.84
N ASP A 359 -10.51 -3.94 14.02
CA ASP A 359 -11.96 -4.08 14.23
C ASP A 359 -12.75 -3.14 13.31
N SER A 360 -12.24 -1.92 13.12
CA SER A 360 -12.83 -0.95 12.19
C SER A 360 -12.79 -1.45 10.74
N PHE A 361 -11.70 -2.11 10.33
CA PHE A 361 -11.62 -2.70 8.99
C PHE A 361 -12.63 -3.82 8.77
N ASP A 362 -12.87 -4.68 9.76
CA ASP A 362 -13.88 -5.74 9.65
C ASP A 362 -15.30 -5.16 9.50
N ALA A 363 -15.61 -4.10 10.25
CA ALA A 363 -16.88 -3.38 10.12
C ALA A 363 -17.02 -2.72 8.72
N LEU A 364 -16.00 -2.01 8.25
CA LEU A 364 -16.01 -1.35 6.93
C LEU A 364 -16.11 -2.35 5.78
N LYS A 365 -15.42 -3.49 5.88
CA LYS A 365 -15.50 -4.55 4.88
C LYS A 365 -16.91 -5.13 4.80
N THR A 366 -17.53 -5.41 5.94
CA THR A 366 -18.91 -5.89 6.01
C THR A 366 -19.88 -4.87 5.39
N ARG A 367 -19.67 -3.58 5.68
CA ARG A 367 -20.45 -2.48 5.11
C ARG A 367 -20.29 -2.38 3.59
N ALA A 368 -19.06 -2.44 3.08
CA ALA A 368 -18.78 -2.39 1.64
C ALA A 368 -19.38 -3.59 0.88
N GLN A 369 -19.35 -4.79 1.49
CA GLN A 369 -20.03 -5.98 0.97
C GLN A 369 -21.55 -5.78 0.90
N GLY A 370 -22.16 -5.25 1.97
CA GLY A 370 -23.59 -4.92 1.98
C GLY A 370 -23.97 -3.92 0.89
N ALA A 371 -23.20 -2.84 0.73
CA ALA A 371 -23.41 -1.85 -0.32
C ALA A 371 -23.29 -2.46 -1.72
N THR A 372 -22.34 -3.36 -1.93
CA THR A 372 -22.16 -4.11 -3.18
C THR A 372 -23.38 -4.99 -3.50
N SER A 373 -23.90 -5.71 -2.51
CA SER A 373 -25.13 -6.50 -2.68
C SER A 373 -26.35 -5.65 -3.03
N VAL A 374 -26.50 -4.49 -2.39
CA VAL A 374 -27.57 -3.54 -2.70
C VAL A 374 -27.44 -3.02 -4.13
N LEU A 375 -26.24 -2.71 -4.59
CA LEU A 375 -25.99 -2.27 -5.97
C LEU A 375 -26.40 -3.32 -7.00
N PHE A 376 -26.06 -4.60 -6.78
CA PHE A 376 -26.46 -5.68 -7.68
C PHE A 376 -27.98 -5.90 -7.71
N ASN A 377 -28.63 -5.79 -6.55
CA ASN A 377 -30.09 -5.85 -6.47
C ASN A 377 -30.74 -4.68 -7.20
N ALA A 378 -30.21 -3.47 -7.04
CA ALA A 378 -30.67 -2.27 -7.73
C ALA A 378 -30.49 -2.38 -9.26
N SER A 379 -29.38 -2.95 -9.73
CA SER A 379 -29.12 -3.18 -11.16
C SER A 379 -30.15 -4.15 -11.74
N SER A 380 -30.41 -5.25 -11.05
CA SER A 380 -31.38 -6.26 -11.48
C SER A 380 -32.81 -5.70 -11.53
N GLN A 381 -33.17 -4.83 -10.57
CA GLN A 381 -34.45 -4.12 -10.58
C GLN A 381 -34.54 -3.13 -11.74
N ASN A 382 -33.47 -2.37 -12.00
CA ASN A 382 -33.43 -1.44 -13.12
C ASN A 382 -33.59 -2.17 -14.47
N ASP A 383 -32.93 -3.30 -14.67
CA ASP A 383 -33.07 -4.13 -15.86
C ASP A 383 -34.50 -4.66 -16.01
N SER A 384 -35.14 -5.04 -14.90
CA SER A 384 -36.54 -5.48 -14.89
C SER A 384 -37.49 -4.33 -15.29
N LEU A 385 -37.28 -3.13 -14.77
CA LEU A 385 -38.05 -1.93 -15.15
C LEU A 385 -37.85 -1.55 -16.62
N LEU A 386 -36.60 -1.63 -17.12
CA LEU A 386 -36.29 -1.40 -18.52
C LEU A 386 -36.96 -2.43 -19.43
N ASN A 387 -36.96 -3.71 -19.06
CA ASN A 387 -37.65 -4.76 -19.81
C ASN A 387 -39.17 -4.55 -19.86
N VAL A 388 -39.78 -4.10 -18.75
CA VAL A 388 -41.21 -3.72 -18.73
C VAL A 388 -41.46 -2.54 -19.68
N LYS A 389 -40.59 -1.53 -19.68
CA LYS A 389 -40.71 -0.37 -20.57
C LYS A 389 -40.53 -0.74 -22.05
N ILE A 390 -39.57 -1.61 -22.35
CA ILE A 390 -39.36 -2.15 -23.70
C ILE A 390 -40.58 -2.96 -24.13
N ALA A 391 -41.13 -3.81 -23.27
CA ALA A 391 -42.33 -4.58 -23.57
C ALA A 391 -43.55 -3.68 -23.84
N ALA A 392 -43.71 -2.58 -23.07
CA ALA A 392 -44.74 -1.59 -23.31
C ALA A 392 -44.57 -0.86 -24.65
N SER A 393 -43.36 -0.37 -24.95
CA SER A 393 -43.04 0.25 -26.25
C SER A 393 -43.24 -0.72 -27.41
N THR A 394 -42.80 -1.96 -27.27
CA THR A 394 -42.98 -3.01 -28.29
C THR A 394 -44.46 -3.33 -28.52
N LYS A 395 -45.29 -3.26 -27.48
CA LYS A 395 -46.74 -3.41 -27.60
C LYS A 395 -47.36 -2.26 -28.40
N GLU A 396 -46.94 -1.03 -28.13
CA GLU A 396 -47.38 0.15 -28.89
C GLU A 396 -46.94 0.05 -30.36
N ASP A 397 -45.67 -0.30 -30.61
CA ASP A 397 -45.14 -0.54 -31.96
C ASP A 397 -45.91 -1.67 -32.68
N SER A 398 -46.29 -2.73 -31.97
CA SER A 398 -47.10 -3.81 -32.53
C SER A 398 -48.49 -3.34 -32.94
N ILE A 399 -49.12 -2.44 -32.17
CA ILE A 399 -50.42 -1.85 -32.51
C ILE A 399 -50.27 -1.01 -33.78
N VAL A 400 -49.25 -0.15 -33.86
CA VAL A 400 -48.97 0.68 -35.04
C VAL A 400 -48.73 -0.20 -36.27
N MET A 401 -47.90 -1.23 -36.14
CA MET A 401 -47.59 -2.15 -37.23
C MET A 401 -48.84 -2.91 -37.72
N LYS A 402 -49.69 -3.37 -36.80
CA LYS A 402 -50.96 -4.02 -37.14
C LYS A 402 -51.89 -3.06 -37.88
N THR A 403 -52.01 -1.82 -37.42
CA THR A 403 -52.84 -0.81 -38.10
C THR A 403 -52.30 -0.48 -39.50
N PHE A 404 -50.99 -0.28 -39.65
CA PHE A 404 -50.39 -0.03 -40.96
C PHE A 404 -50.58 -1.21 -41.92
N THR A 405 -50.35 -2.44 -41.44
CA THR A 405 -50.56 -3.66 -42.22
C THR A 405 -52.03 -3.78 -42.65
N PHE A 406 -52.96 -3.52 -41.74
CA PHE A 406 -54.39 -3.54 -42.02
C PHE A 406 -54.79 -2.49 -43.07
N LEU A 407 -54.34 -1.24 -42.91
CA LEU A 407 -54.59 -0.16 -43.88
C LEU A 407 -54.04 -0.53 -45.26
N THR A 408 -52.81 -1.04 -45.33
CA THR A 408 -52.19 -1.47 -46.59
C THR A 408 -52.99 -2.60 -47.23
N ALA A 409 -53.39 -3.61 -46.46
CA ALA A 409 -54.20 -4.73 -46.96
C ALA A 409 -55.57 -4.28 -47.49
N LEU A 410 -56.17 -3.25 -46.91
CA LEU A 410 -57.46 -2.70 -47.34
C LEU A 410 -57.36 -1.83 -48.60
N PHE A 411 -56.38 -0.92 -48.66
CA PHE A 411 -56.25 0.06 -49.73
C PHE A 411 -55.49 -0.44 -50.96
N LEU A 412 -54.59 -1.41 -50.81
CA LEU A 412 -53.78 -1.90 -51.92
C LEU A 412 -54.61 -2.57 -53.03
N PRO A 413 -55.61 -3.43 -52.76
CA PRO A 413 -56.49 -3.96 -53.80
C PRO A 413 -57.34 -2.88 -54.48
N GLY A 414 -57.87 -1.93 -53.72
CA GLY A 414 -58.67 -0.82 -54.26
C GLY A 414 -57.85 0.10 -55.17
N THR A 415 -56.61 0.42 -54.75
CA THR A 415 -55.68 1.24 -55.54
C THR A 415 -55.26 0.51 -56.81
N PHE A 416 -55.05 -0.81 -56.73
CA PHE A 416 -54.75 -1.65 -57.90
C PHE A 416 -55.89 -1.62 -58.93
N VAL A 417 -57.15 -1.78 -58.48
CA VAL A 417 -58.32 -1.70 -59.37
C VAL A 417 -58.48 -0.29 -59.97
N ALA A 418 -58.33 0.76 -59.17
CA ALA A 418 -58.41 2.15 -59.66
C ALA A 418 -57.32 2.46 -60.69
N ALA A 419 -56.09 1.98 -60.47
CA ALA A 419 -55.01 2.08 -61.43
C ALA A 419 -55.34 1.32 -62.72
N LEU A 420 -55.83 0.08 -62.64
CA LEU A 420 -56.24 -0.72 -63.80
C LEU A 420 -57.31 -0.02 -64.66
N LEU A 421 -58.30 0.62 -64.02
CA LEU A 421 -59.35 1.38 -64.70
C LEU A 421 -58.86 2.73 -65.26
N SER A 422 -57.77 3.28 -64.74
CA SER A 422 -57.17 4.55 -65.18
C SER A 422 -56.16 4.38 -66.30
N VAL A 423 -55.63 3.16 -66.52
CA VAL A 423 -54.85 2.85 -67.72
C VAL A 423 -55.79 2.96 -68.92
N THR A 424 -55.37 3.69 -69.95
CA THR A 424 -56.13 4.00 -71.18
C THR A 424 -56.32 2.79 -72.12
N LEU A 425 -56.51 1.59 -71.56
CA LEU A 425 -56.80 0.35 -72.31
C LEU A 425 -58.31 0.15 -72.51
N ILE A 426 -59.16 0.81 -71.71
CA ILE A 426 -60.63 0.68 -71.79
C ILE A 426 -61.22 2.00 -72.29
N ASN A 427 -61.78 1.98 -73.51
CA ASN A 427 -62.43 3.13 -74.12
C ASN A 427 -63.92 3.15 -73.70
N TRP A 428 -64.26 3.95 -72.70
CA TRP A 428 -65.60 3.95 -72.07
C TRP A 428 -66.69 4.64 -72.89
N PHE A 429 -66.31 5.39 -73.93
CA PHE A 429 -67.23 6.05 -74.84
C PHE A 429 -66.96 5.57 -76.28
N PRO A 430 -67.90 4.90 -76.95
CA PRO A 430 -67.74 4.58 -78.36
C PRO A 430 -67.88 5.86 -79.18
N SER A 431 -66.91 6.13 -80.06
CA SER A 431 -67.06 7.19 -81.06
C SER A 431 -68.24 6.86 -81.96
N ASN A 432 -69.31 7.67 -81.88
CA ASN A 432 -70.43 7.62 -82.82
C ASN A 432 -69.95 8.13 -84.18
N ASP A 433 -69.57 7.22 -85.07
CA ASP A 433 -69.45 7.52 -86.49
C ASP A 433 -70.69 7.01 -87.25
N SER A 434 -71.37 7.91 -87.93
CA SER A 434 -72.41 7.60 -88.91
C SER A 434 -72.46 8.73 -89.94
N PRO A 435 -72.76 8.48 -91.22
CA PRO A 435 -72.44 7.33 -92.07
C PRO A 435 -71.64 7.77 -93.32
N SER A 436 -71.01 6.84 -94.03
CA SER A 436 -70.59 7.07 -95.42
C SER A 436 -71.08 5.93 -96.30
N ASN A 437 -72.02 6.26 -97.18
CA ASN A 437 -72.52 5.39 -98.24
C ASN A 437 -71.46 5.22 -99.35
N GLU A 438 -71.59 4.07 -100.04
CA GLU A 438 -71.09 3.71 -101.38
C GLU A 438 -69.68 3.13 -101.55
N SER A 439 -69.65 1.79 -101.57
CA SER A 439 -69.46 0.95 -102.78
C SER A 439 -68.44 1.36 -103.85
N GLN A 440 -67.36 0.56 -104.00
CA GLN A 440 -66.85 -0.12 -105.23
C GLN A 440 -65.38 -0.52 -104.98
N LYS A 441 -65.03 -1.81 -104.88
CA LYS A 441 -64.76 -2.83 -105.93
C LYS A 441 -63.38 -2.69 -106.61
N SER A 442 -62.66 -3.83 -106.68
CA SER A 442 -61.41 -4.17 -107.38
C SER A 442 -60.12 -3.74 -106.65
N GLU A 443 -59.16 -4.60 -106.32
CA GLU A 443 -58.77 -5.93 -106.83
C GLU A 443 -58.14 -6.78 -105.71
#